data_AF-A0AAW0V4B8-F1
#
_entry.id   AF-A0AAW0V4B8-F1
#
_cell.length_a   1.000
_cell.length_b   1.000
_cell.length_c   1.000
_cell.angle_alpha   90.00
_cell.angle_beta   90.00
_cell.angle_gamma   90.00
#
_symmetry.space_group_name_H-M   'P 1'
#
loop_
_entity.id
_entity.type
_entity.pdbx_description
1 polymer ?
#
loop_
_entity_poly.entity_id
_entity_poly.type
_entity_poly.pdbx_seq_one_letter_code
_entity_poly.pdbx_strand_id
1 'polypeptide(L)'
;MQRHVLFGNEKLSESYPIRRAAQLTAYVLQQGKESIKEAVESEARKKVDQFSQTFTQELKEGFRKIQDQQKQQKSSASASILFSPLHNIMPGETSAKDSTQGGEKKPKCKACCACPETKRVRDACIVENGAENCQKEIEDHKKCMKEMGFDI
;
A
#
# COMPACT_ATOMS: atom_id res chain seq x y z
N MET A 1 10.12 -51.69 37.00
CA MET A 1 10.61 -50.77 35.93
C MET A 1 9.76 -49.50 35.93
N GLN A 2 9.92 -48.61 36.93
CA GLN A 2 9.40 -47.25 36.83
C GLN A 2 10.52 -46.36 36.28
N ARG A 3 10.37 -45.88 35.05
CA ARG A 3 11.15 -44.74 34.54
C ARG A 3 10.64 -43.49 35.26
N HIS A 4 11.28 -43.14 36.37
CA HIS A 4 11.21 -41.78 36.89
C HIS A 4 11.93 -40.87 35.90
N VAL A 5 11.17 -40.13 35.10
CA VAL A 5 11.73 -39.06 34.27
C VAL A 5 11.75 -37.80 35.12
N LEU A 6 12.94 -37.45 35.61
CA LEU A 6 13.22 -36.15 36.18
C LEU A 6 13.26 -35.12 35.03
N PHE A 7 12.09 -34.67 34.55
CA PHE A 7 11.98 -33.48 33.71
C PHE A 7 12.05 -32.24 34.60
N GLY A 8 13.26 -31.85 35.00
CA GLY A 8 13.48 -30.51 35.52
C GLY A 8 13.42 -29.51 34.37
N ASN A 9 12.41 -28.62 34.36
CA ASN A 9 12.29 -27.40 33.53
C ASN A 9 12.74 -27.44 32.04
N GLU A 10 12.85 -28.61 31.40
CA GLU A 10 13.21 -28.71 29.98
C GLU A 10 11.94 -28.51 29.15
N LYS A 11 11.90 -27.43 28.37
CA LYS A 11 10.74 -27.08 27.54
C LYS A 11 10.48 -28.21 26.55
N LEU A 12 9.21 -28.56 26.33
CA LEU A 12 8.83 -29.62 25.39
C LEU A 12 9.43 -29.41 23.97
N SER A 13 9.61 -28.14 23.56
CA SER A 13 10.30 -27.72 22.34
C SER A 13 11.78 -28.13 22.25
N GLU A 14 12.41 -28.35 23.40
CA GLU A 14 13.78 -28.83 23.52
C GLU A 14 13.85 -30.36 23.56
N SER A 15 12.73 -31.07 23.47
CA SER A 15 12.78 -32.51 23.24
C SER A 15 13.36 -32.81 21.85
N TYR A 16 14.23 -33.82 21.78
CA TYR A 16 14.80 -34.32 20.53
C TYR A 16 13.77 -34.55 19.39
N PRO A 17 12.59 -35.18 19.62
CA PRO A 17 11.63 -35.41 18.55
C PRO A 17 11.09 -34.09 17.95
N ILE A 18 10.86 -33.07 18.77
CA ILE A 18 10.33 -31.79 18.30
C ILE A 18 11.37 -31.01 17.52
N ARG A 19 12.61 -30.96 18.01
CA ARG A 19 13.72 -30.32 17.26
C ARG A 19 13.95 -30.98 15.90
N ARG A 20 13.95 -32.31 15.85
CA ARG A 20 14.14 -33.06 14.59
C ARG A 20 13.00 -32.83 13.61
N ALA A 21 11.76 -32.80 14.08
CA ALA A 21 10.60 -32.48 13.23
C ALA A 21 10.72 -31.07 12.65
N ALA A 22 11.05 -30.07 13.48
CA ALA A 22 11.24 -28.69 13.04
C ALA A 22 12.35 -28.56 11.98
N GLN A 23 13.48 -29.24 12.17
CA GLN A 23 14.59 -29.27 11.21
C GLN A 23 14.17 -29.88 9.87
N LEU A 24 13.44 -31.01 9.89
CA LEU A 24 12.95 -31.65 8.68
C LEU A 24 11.95 -30.76 7.93
N THR A 25 11.03 -30.12 8.64
CA THR A 25 10.09 -29.16 8.03
C THR A 25 10.83 -27.98 7.42
N ALA A 26 11.82 -27.42 8.11
CA ALA A 26 12.63 -26.32 7.59
C ALA A 26 13.38 -26.71 6.30
N TYR A 27 13.96 -27.92 6.26
CA TYR A 27 14.66 -28.45 5.09
C TYR A 27 13.72 -28.60 3.88
N VAL A 28 12.54 -29.21 4.07
CA VAL A 28 11.54 -29.38 2.99
C VAL A 28 11.06 -28.02 2.46
N LEU A 29 10.82 -27.05 3.35
CA LEU A 29 10.42 -25.70 2.96
C LEU A 29 11.54 -24.95 2.22
N GLN A 30 12.80 -25.14 2.60
CA GLN A 30 13.94 -24.53 1.89
C GLN A 30 14.07 -25.09 0.48
N GLN A 31 13.97 -26.41 0.29
CA GLN A 31 14.01 -27.01 -1.05
C GLN A 31 12.83 -26.58 -1.93
N GLY A 32 11.62 -26.47 -1.35
CA GLY A 32 10.47 -25.94 -2.05
C GLY A 32 10.65 -24.47 -2.44
N LYS A 33 11.28 -23.65 -1.59
CA LYS A 33 11.55 -22.25 -1.88
C LYS A 33 12.60 -22.05 -2.96
N GLU A 34 13.63 -22.89 -3.05
CA GLU A 34 14.66 -22.76 -4.09
C GLU A 34 14.07 -22.99 -5.49
N SER A 35 13.31 -24.08 -5.67
CA SER A 35 12.64 -24.37 -6.95
C SER A 35 11.59 -23.31 -7.34
N ILE A 36 10.82 -22.81 -6.38
CA ILE A 36 9.84 -21.75 -6.64
C ILE A 36 10.53 -20.40 -6.89
N LYS A 37 11.61 -20.07 -6.16
CA LYS A 37 12.33 -18.82 -6.32
C LYS A 37 12.94 -18.72 -7.72
N GLU A 38 13.55 -19.79 -8.24
CA GLU A 38 14.09 -19.79 -9.61
C GLU A 38 13.00 -19.59 -10.66
N ALA A 39 11.86 -20.29 -10.53
CA ALA A 39 10.73 -20.14 -11.45
C ALA A 39 10.14 -18.72 -11.40
N VAL A 40 9.83 -18.22 -10.20
CA VAL A 40 9.23 -16.90 -9.99
C VAL A 40 10.19 -15.78 -10.38
N GLU A 41 11.48 -15.90 -10.08
CA GLU A 41 12.47 -14.87 -10.42
C GLU A 41 12.69 -14.78 -11.94
N SER A 42 12.70 -15.92 -12.64
CA SER A 42 12.80 -15.92 -14.10
C SER A 42 11.56 -15.32 -14.78
N GLU A 43 10.35 -15.59 -14.28
CA GLU A 43 9.12 -14.98 -14.80
C GLU A 43 9.02 -13.49 -14.46
N ALA A 44 9.39 -13.09 -13.24
CA ALA A 44 9.38 -11.70 -12.82
C ALA A 44 10.37 -10.87 -13.64
N ARG A 45 11.60 -11.38 -13.85
CA ARG A 45 12.61 -10.72 -14.70
C ARG A 45 12.12 -10.55 -16.13
N LYS A 46 11.55 -11.60 -16.74
CA LYS A 46 10.98 -11.52 -18.10
C LYS A 46 9.87 -10.47 -18.21
N LYS A 47 8.96 -10.40 -17.23
CA LYS A 47 7.88 -9.38 -17.21
C LYS A 47 8.44 -7.97 -17.08
N VAL A 48 9.44 -7.76 -16.22
CA VAL A 48 10.09 -6.45 -16.04
C VAL A 48 10.86 -6.04 -17.29
N ASP A 49 11.61 -6.97 -17.90
CA ASP A 49 12.35 -6.71 -19.14
C ASP A 49 11.40 -6.39 -20.30
N GLN A 50 10.32 -7.15 -20.44
CA GLN A 50 9.31 -6.93 -21.45
C GLN A 50 8.64 -5.56 -21.29
N PHE A 51 8.28 -5.18 -20.06
CA PHE A 51 7.73 -3.86 -19.76
C PHE A 51 8.73 -2.74 -20.07
N SER A 52 9.99 -2.90 -19.66
CA SER A 52 11.03 -1.88 -19.91
C SER A 52 11.25 -1.67 -21.41
N GLN A 53 11.24 -2.75 -22.20
CA GLN A 53 11.40 -2.66 -23.65
C GLN A 53 10.22 -1.96 -24.32
N THR A 54 8.98 -2.33 -24.00
CA THR A 54 7.78 -1.69 -24.57
C THR A 54 7.71 -0.21 -24.17
N PHE A 55 7.99 0.10 -22.91
CA PHE A 55 7.98 1.47 -22.41
C PHE A 55 9.04 2.33 -23.09
N THR A 56 10.27 1.81 -23.27
CA THR A 56 11.35 2.53 -23.94
C THR A 56 11.04 2.79 -25.41
N GLN A 57 10.38 1.84 -26.09
CA GLN A 57 9.94 2.00 -27.48
C GLN A 57 8.89 3.10 -27.60
N GLU A 58 7.85 3.06 -26.76
CA GLU A 58 6.79 4.08 -26.76
C GLU A 58 7.33 5.48 -26.44
N LEU A 59 8.21 5.60 -25.44
CA LEU A 59 8.86 6.87 -25.12
C LEU A 59 9.66 7.40 -26.32
N LYS A 60 10.49 6.55 -26.94
CA LYS A 60 11.33 6.95 -28.08
C LYS A 60 10.47 7.42 -29.26
N GLU A 61 9.36 6.75 -29.53
CA GLU A 61 8.40 7.17 -30.55
C GLU A 61 7.69 8.48 -30.20
N GLY A 62 7.27 8.65 -28.95
CA GLY A 62 6.67 9.88 -28.44
C GLY A 62 7.59 11.08 -28.61
N PHE A 63 8.87 10.95 -28.22
CA PHE A 63 9.86 12.01 -28.40
C PHE A 63 10.11 12.35 -29.88
N ARG A 64 10.14 11.34 -30.77
CA ARG A 64 10.35 11.57 -32.21
C ARG A 64 9.19 12.36 -32.83
N LYS A 65 7.95 12.03 -32.47
CA LYS A 65 6.74 12.76 -32.90
C LYS A 65 6.74 14.21 -32.42
N ILE A 66 7.13 14.45 -31.16
CA ILE A 66 7.24 15.82 -30.60
C ILE A 66 8.33 16.62 -31.32
N GLN A 67 9.47 16.00 -31.62
CA GLN A 67 10.57 16.64 -32.34
C GLN A 67 10.18 17.02 -33.77
N ASP A 68 9.48 16.14 -34.48
CA ASP A 68 8.99 16.40 -35.84
C ASP A 68 7.92 17.50 -35.85
N GLN A 69 7.03 17.53 -34.86
CA GLN A 69 6.05 18.63 -34.71
C GLN A 69 6.73 19.97 -34.39
N GLN A 70 7.77 20.00 -33.55
CA GLN A 70 8.55 21.22 -33.33
C GLN A 70 9.26 21.69 -34.61
N LYS A 71 9.74 20.76 -35.46
CA LYS A 71 10.41 21.10 -36.71
C LYS A 71 9.42 21.67 -37.74
N GLN A 72 8.21 21.11 -37.81
CA GLN A 72 7.13 21.63 -38.65
C GLN A 72 6.62 23.00 -38.17
N GLN A 73 6.47 23.18 -36.85
CA GLN A 73 6.11 24.48 -36.26
C GLN A 73 7.22 25.53 -36.44
N LYS A 74 8.50 25.14 -36.42
CA LYS A 74 9.63 26.04 -36.74
C LYS A 74 9.74 26.39 -38.23
N SER A 75 9.30 25.51 -39.14
CA SER A 75 9.27 25.81 -40.58
C SER A 75 8.09 26.69 -41.01
N SER A 76 7.03 26.83 -40.19
CA SER A 76 5.94 27.79 -40.42
C SER A 76 6.08 29.08 -39.60
N ALA A 77 6.88 29.08 -38.52
CA ALA A 77 7.16 30.26 -37.69
C ALA A 77 8.36 31.12 -38.18
N SER A 78 8.75 31.03 -39.46
CA SER A 78 9.60 32.06 -40.10
C SER A 78 8.79 33.10 -40.89
N ALA A 79 7.47 33.10 -40.77
CA ALA A 79 6.62 34.15 -41.32
C ALA A 79 5.38 34.38 -40.44
N SER A 80 5.50 35.22 -39.40
CA SER A 80 4.50 36.22 -38.96
C SER A 80 4.67 36.65 -37.49
N ILE A 81 5.26 37.83 -37.31
CA ILE A 81 4.74 38.98 -36.54
C ILE A 81 4.40 38.82 -35.04
N LEU A 82 5.16 39.58 -34.23
CA LEU A 82 4.73 40.53 -33.18
C LEU A 82 3.32 40.37 -32.57
N PHE A 83 3.25 39.90 -31.31
CA PHE A 83 2.37 40.52 -30.30
C PHE A 83 2.83 40.16 -28.87
N SER A 84 2.79 41.18 -28.00
CA SER A 84 3.26 41.23 -26.60
C SER A 84 2.53 40.30 -25.61
N PRO A 85 3.09 40.08 -24.40
CA PRO A 85 2.60 39.11 -23.43
C PRO A 85 1.53 39.70 -22.50
N LEU A 86 0.39 39.03 -22.36
CA LEU A 86 -0.49 39.21 -21.20
C LEU A 86 -1.28 37.93 -20.91
N HIS A 87 -0.74 37.09 -20.03
CA HIS A 87 -1.49 36.02 -19.37
C HIS A 87 -1.87 36.51 -17.97
N ASN A 88 -3.13 36.96 -17.87
CA ASN A 88 -3.91 36.89 -16.64
C ASN A 88 -4.45 35.46 -16.54
N ILE A 89 -4.46 34.85 -15.34
CA ILE A 89 -5.42 33.84 -14.83
C ILE A 89 -4.81 33.16 -13.58
N MET A 90 -5.40 33.46 -12.41
CA MET A 90 -5.46 32.54 -11.28
C MET A 90 -6.48 31.42 -11.58
N PRO A 91 -6.29 30.22 -11.00
CA PRO A 91 -7.25 29.76 -10.01
C PRO A 91 -6.52 29.17 -8.79
N GLY A 92 -7.02 29.27 -7.57
CA GLY A 92 -8.41 29.04 -7.21
C GLY A 92 -8.46 27.73 -6.43
N GLU A 93 -8.94 27.86 -5.20
CA GLU A 93 -9.00 26.91 -4.11
C GLU A 93 -9.70 25.58 -4.47
N THR A 94 -9.19 24.46 -3.98
CA THR A 94 -9.92 23.19 -3.93
C THR A 94 -10.53 23.02 -2.54
N SER A 95 -11.74 23.54 -2.39
CA SER A 95 -12.73 23.06 -1.41
C SER A 95 -13.35 21.78 -1.96
N ALA A 96 -13.11 20.65 -1.28
CA ALA A 96 -13.82 19.40 -1.55
C ALA A 96 -14.88 19.20 -0.47
N LYS A 97 -16.13 19.41 -0.89
CA LYS A 97 -17.36 18.92 -0.26
C LYS A 97 -17.29 17.39 -0.11
N ASP A 98 -17.82 16.86 0.99
CA ASP A 98 -18.77 15.75 0.87
C ASP A 98 -19.87 15.85 1.94
N SER A 99 -21.05 15.41 1.55
CA SER A 99 -22.33 15.87 2.00
C SER A 99 -22.93 14.97 3.08
N THR A 100 -23.62 15.59 4.02
CA THR A 100 -24.61 14.98 4.91
C THR A 100 -25.64 14.16 4.14
N GLN A 101 -25.84 12.89 4.52
CA GLN A 101 -27.15 12.22 4.47
C GLN A 101 -27.30 11.24 5.64
N GLY A 102 -28.25 11.56 6.53
CA GLY A 102 -28.87 10.57 7.43
C GLY A 102 -29.90 9.74 6.67
N GLY A 103 -30.07 8.48 7.07
CA GLY A 103 -31.09 7.60 6.49
C GLY A 103 -30.76 6.12 6.66
N GLU A 104 -31.12 5.59 7.83
CA GLU A 104 -31.47 4.20 8.14
C GLU A 104 -31.38 3.18 6.99
N LYS A 105 -30.19 2.64 6.69
CA LYS A 105 -30.02 1.33 6.05
C LYS A 105 -28.74 0.70 6.58
N LYS A 106 -28.89 -0.37 7.36
CA LYS A 106 -27.82 -1.27 7.82
C LYS A 106 -26.67 -1.32 6.80
N PRO A 107 -25.51 -0.69 7.04
CA PRO A 107 -24.41 -0.84 6.14
C PRO A 107 -23.63 -2.06 6.61
N LYS A 108 -23.56 -3.05 5.73
CA LYS A 108 -22.61 -4.17 5.75
C LYS A 108 -21.18 -3.64 5.49
N CYS A 109 -20.84 -2.52 6.13
CA CYS A 109 -19.54 -1.88 6.05
C CYS A 109 -18.62 -2.59 7.04
N LYS A 110 -17.42 -2.93 6.58
CA LYS A 110 -16.36 -3.44 7.45
C LYS A 110 -16.04 -2.36 8.50
N ALA A 111 -15.67 -2.77 9.71
CA ALA A 111 -15.40 -1.88 10.85
C ALA A 111 -14.45 -0.70 10.53
N CYS A 112 -13.56 -0.86 9.54
CA CYS A 112 -12.67 0.20 9.07
C CYS A 112 -13.37 1.39 8.37
N CYS A 113 -14.62 1.25 7.95
CA CYS A 113 -15.35 2.24 7.14
C CYS A 113 -16.42 3.02 7.94
N ALA A 114 -16.64 2.68 9.21
CA ALA A 114 -17.68 3.31 10.03
C ALA A 114 -17.35 4.77 10.38
N CYS A 115 -16.07 5.05 10.69
CA CYS A 115 -15.64 6.34 11.23
C CYS A 115 -14.25 6.74 10.69
N PRO A 116 -14.15 7.19 9.41
CA PRO A 116 -12.86 7.56 8.82
C PRO A 116 -12.23 8.78 9.50
N GLU A 117 -13.03 9.74 9.97
CA GLU A 117 -12.51 10.97 10.57
C GLU A 117 -11.87 10.73 11.94
N THR A 118 -12.56 10.06 12.86
CA THR A 118 -11.99 9.75 14.20
C THR A 118 -10.84 8.75 14.11
N LYS A 119 -10.86 7.85 13.13
CA LYS A 119 -9.76 6.92 12.87
C LYS A 119 -8.48 7.65 12.46
N ARG A 120 -8.57 8.64 11.57
CA ARG A 120 -7.40 9.42 11.13
C ARG A 120 -6.76 10.18 12.28
N VAL A 121 -7.57 10.83 13.13
CA VAL A 121 -7.07 11.58 14.28
C VAL A 121 -6.38 10.65 15.29
N ARG A 122 -6.99 9.51 15.59
CA ARG A 122 -6.38 8.49 16.45
C ARG A 122 -5.08 7.95 15.86
N ASP A 123 -5.09 7.56 14.59
CA ASP A 123 -3.92 6.98 13.93
C ASP A 123 -2.76 7.99 13.86
N ALA A 124 -3.05 9.27 13.59
CA ALA A 124 -2.07 10.34 13.64
C ALA A 124 -1.50 10.54 15.05
N CYS A 125 -2.36 10.58 16.07
CA CYS A 125 -1.91 10.72 17.46
C CYS A 125 -1.03 9.52 17.90
N ILE A 126 -1.39 8.29 17.53
CA ILE A 126 -0.60 7.10 17.88
C ILE A 126 0.80 7.16 17.24
N VAL A 127 0.91 7.68 16.01
CA VAL A 127 2.19 7.82 15.31
C VAL A 127 3.08 8.89 15.96
N GLU A 128 2.49 10.00 16.41
CA GLU A 128 3.24 11.14 16.96
C GLU A 128 3.55 11.01 18.46
N ASN A 129 2.58 10.57 19.26
CA ASN A 129 2.63 10.64 20.73
C ASN A 129 2.59 9.27 21.41
N GLY A 130 2.36 8.19 20.66
CA GLY A 130 2.21 6.82 21.18
C GLY A 130 0.83 6.53 21.78
N ALA A 131 0.46 5.24 21.84
CA ALA A 131 -0.89 4.81 22.23
C ALA A 131 -1.32 5.24 23.65
N GLU A 132 -0.36 5.40 24.56
CA GLU A 132 -0.60 5.74 25.98
C GLU A 132 -1.13 7.17 26.17
N ASN A 133 -0.79 8.09 25.25
CA ASN A 133 -1.16 9.51 25.35
C ASN A 133 -2.43 9.86 24.55
N CYS A 134 -2.96 8.92 23.77
CA CYS A 134 -4.07 9.16 22.84
C CYS A 134 -5.39 8.54 23.30
N GLN A 135 -5.59 8.43 24.63
CA GLN A 135 -6.77 7.78 25.21
C GLN A 135 -8.07 8.49 24.79
N LYS A 136 -8.05 9.81 24.64
CA LYS A 136 -9.22 10.61 24.25
C LYS A 136 -9.66 10.28 22.83
N GLU A 137 -8.71 10.25 21.89
CA GLU A 137 -8.94 9.95 20.48
C GLU A 137 -9.37 8.50 20.27
N ILE A 138 -8.89 7.59 21.13
CA ILE A 138 -9.31 6.18 21.15
C ILE A 138 -10.75 6.03 21.67
N GLU A 139 -11.12 6.74 22.73
CA GLU A 139 -12.48 6.74 23.29
C GLU A 139 -13.50 7.33 22.31
N ASP A 140 -13.15 8.43 21.64
CA ASP A 140 -13.99 9.04 20.61
C ASP A 140 -14.21 8.12 19.40
N HIS A 141 -13.16 7.40 18.99
CA HIS A 141 -13.30 6.38 17.94
C HIS A 141 -14.20 5.22 18.37
N LYS A 142 -14.05 4.72 19.61
CA LYS A 142 -14.90 3.66 20.17
C LYS A 142 -16.37 4.09 20.28
N LYS A 143 -16.63 5.34 20.67
CA LYS A 143 -17.98 5.90 20.74
C LYS A 143 -18.66 5.89 19.37
N CYS A 144 -17.95 6.33 18.34
CA CYS A 144 -18.46 6.32 16.96
C CYS A 144 -18.75 4.88 16.45
N MET A 145 -17.93 3.90 16.83
CA MET A 145 -18.18 2.49 16.49
C MET A 145 -19.44 1.93 17.19
N LYS A 146 -19.69 2.32 18.45
CA LYS A 146 -20.89 1.93 19.20
C LYS A 146 -22.18 2.51 18.61
N GLU A 147 -22.16 3.78 18.18
CA GLU A 147 -23.30 4.42 17.51
C GLU A 147 -23.67 3.73 16.19
N MET A 148 -22.67 3.19 15.50
CA MET A 148 -22.82 2.43 14.25
C MET A 148 -23.18 0.94 14.47
N GLY A 149 -23.33 0.51 15.73
CA GLY A 149 -23.76 -0.84 16.10
C GLY A 149 -22.64 -1.89 16.15
N PHE A 150 -21.37 -1.48 16.28
CA PHE A 150 -20.25 -2.38 16.56
C PHE A 150 -19.91 -2.33 18.06
N ASP A 151 -20.05 -3.46 18.75
CA ASP A 151 -19.72 -3.59 20.18
C ASP A 151 -18.25 -4.02 20.34
N ILE A 152 -17.40 -3.12 20.88
CA ILE A 152 -15.93 -3.18 20.96
C ILE A 152 -15.42 -2.69 22.31
#